data_AF-A0A957CEA9-F1
#
_entry.id   AF-A0A957CEA9-F1
#
_cell.length_a   1.000
_cell.length_b   1.000
_cell.length_c   1.000
_cell.angle_alpha   90.00
_cell.angle_beta   90.00
_cell.angle_gamma   90.00
#
_symmetry.space_group_name_H-M   'P 1'
#
loop_
_entity.id
_entity.type
_entity.pdbx_description
1 polymer ?
#
loop_
_entity_poly.entity_id
_entity_poly.type
_entity_poly.pdbx_seq_one_letter_code
_entity_poly.pdbx_strand_id
1 'polypeptide(L)'
;LGYTPWIDRQQLAYNIGTVFGQRPQLWYHLPAMDTFYLFGKIYELDNRTIEQRIGLLAEAFEIEHLLQTPVRKLSLGQRMRCEVAASLLHKPRLILLDEPSIGLDVVAKQRIRDTILRMNEQEQVGVLLTSHDAGDIEALCKRVIIINHGQIVYQDRVSALKRSYLTSKQVDVRYAEQLPPDFQVAGAEILKAGAYGAKLRFDTRTTPVES
;
A
#
# COMPACT_ATOMS: atom_id res chain seq x y z
N LEU A 1 -4.65 20.41 -8.16
CA LEU A 1 -3.56 21.26 -7.64
C LEU A 1 -3.31 22.50 -8.53
N GLY A 2 -3.75 22.52 -9.79
CA GLY A 2 -3.69 23.72 -10.65
C GLY A 2 -2.31 24.02 -11.25
N TYR A 3 -1.31 23.22 -10.91
CA TYR A 3 0.07 23.34 -11.40
C TYR A 3 0.29 22.54 -12.69
N THR A 4 1.19 23.05 -13.54
CA THR A 4 1.71 22.33 -14.71
C THR A 4 3.02 21.62 -14.32
N PRO A 5 3.08 20.28 -14.28
CA PRO A 5 4.20 19.56 -13.63
C PRO A 5 5.61 19.88 -14.14
N TRP A 6 5.76 20.12 -15.45
CA TRP A 6 7.06 20.43 -16.05
C TRP A 6 7.47 21.91 -15.94
N ILE A 7 6.54 22.80 -15.59
CA ILE A 7 6.79 24.23 -15.41
C ILE A 7 6.92 24.55 -13.92
N ASP A 8 5.92 24.17 -13.13
CA ASP A 8 5.76 24.53 -11.72
C ASP A 8 6.34 23.47 -10.77
N ARG A 9 7.41 22.79 -11.19
CA ARG A 9 7.92 21.59 -10.53
C ARG A 9 8.24 21.78 -9.04
N GLN A 10 8.75 22.96 -8.67
CA GLN A 10 9.12 23.27 -7.29
C GLN A 10 7.88 23.47 -6.42
N GLN A 11 6.94 24.31 -6.86
CA GLN A 11 5.69 24.53 -6.14
C GLN A 11 4.89 23.23 -6.01
N LEU A 12 4.90 22.40 -7.06
CA LEU A 12 4.27 21.09 -7.01
C LEU A 12 4.93 20.17 -5.97
N ALA A 13 6.26 20.14 -5.88
CA ALA A 13 7.00 19.31 -4.92
C ALA A 13 6.61 19.60 -3.45
N TYR A 14 6.35 20.86 -3.10
CA TYR A 14 5.87 21.22 -1.75
C TYR A 14 4.45 20.70 -1.45
N ASN A 15 3.69 20.32 -2.48
CA ASN A 15 2.32 19.84 -2.34
C ASN A 15 2.19 18.32 -2.50
N ILE A 16 3.25 17.63 -2.91
CA ILE A 16 3.24 16.18 -3.14
C ILE A 16 4.22 15.46 -2.24
N GLY A 17 3.77 14.35 -1.64
CA GLY A 17 4.62 13.33 -1.05
C GLY A 17 4.82 12.22 -2.07
N THR A 18 5.98 11.60 -2.11
CA THR A 18 6.21 10.43 -2.97
C THR A 18 6.80 9.30 -2.14
N VAL A 19 6.54 8.06 -2.52
CA VAL A 19 7.22 6.87 -2.00
C VAL A 19 7.43 5.95 -3.19
N PHE A 20 8.69 5.62 -3.48
CA PHE A 20 9.04 4.74 -4.59
C PHE A 20 9.61 3.44 -4.05
N GLY A 21 8.95 2.30 -4.32
CA GLY A 21 9.42 0.99 -3.84
C GLY A 21 10.86 0.65 -4.26
N GLN A 22 11.31 1.19 -5.40
CA GLN A 22 12.65 0.94 -5.97
C GLN A 22 13.70 2.01 -5.62
N ARG A 23 13.30 3.15 -5.06
CA ARG A 23 14.21 4.26 -4.72
C ARG A 23 13.91 4.80 -3.32
N PRO A 24 14.61 4.28 -2.29
CA PRO A 24 14.40 4.72 -0.91
C PRO A 24 14.84 6.18 -0.75
N GLN A 25 14.09 6.94 0.04
CA GLN A 25 14.39 8.32 0.38
C GLN A 25 15.21 8.39 1.67
N LEU A 26 15.05 7.40 2.54
CA LEU A 26 15.81 7.27 3.76
C LEU A 26 17.27 6.89 3.47
N TRP A 27 18.20 7.57 4.13
CA TRP A 27 19.62 7.30 3.91
C TRP A 27 20.07 6.03 4.63
N TYR A 28 20.59 5.08 3.86
CA TYR A 28 20.90 3.72 4.30
C TYR A 28 21.77 3.65 5.58
N HIS A 29 22.73 4.56 5.73
CA HIS A 29 23.67 4.56 6.84
C HIS A 29 23.23 5.36 8.06
N LEU A 30 22.22 6.23 7.93
CA LEU A 30 21.75 7.10 9.01
C LEU A 30 20.48 6.55 9.68
N PRO A 31 20.21 6.98 10.93
CA PRO A 31 18.89 6.88 11.53
C PRO A 31 17.79 7.50 10.66
N ALA A 32 16.57 6.97 10.75
CA ALA A 32 15.42 7.55 10.06
C ALA A 32 15.15 9.00 10.53
N MET A 33 15.38 9.27 11.82
CA MET A 33 15.22 10.60 12.42
C MET A 33 15.97 11.69 11.65
N ASP A 34 17.21 11.42 11.23
CA ASP A 34 18.04 12.39 10.50
C ASP A 34 17.41 12.78 9.16
N THR A 35 16.82 11.80 8.46
CA THR A 35 16.12 12.07 7.20
C THR A 35 14.85 12.89 7.45
N PHE A 36 14.12 12.63 8.54
CA PHE A 36 12.92 13.40 8.88
C PHE A 36 13.27 14.86 9.18
N TYR A 37 14.32 15.12 9.97
CA TYR A 37 14.78 16.49 10.21
C TYR A 37 15.23 17.17 8.92
N LEU A 38 16.00 16.48 8.07
CA LEU A 38 16.43 17.01 6.79
C LEU A 38 15.23 17.40 5.92
N PHE A 39 14.22 16.53 5.80
CA PHE A 39 13.02 16.81 5.03
C PHE A 39 12.24 18.00 5.59
N GLY A 40 12.10 18.07 6.91
CA GLY A 40 11.51 19.23 7.57
C GLY A 40 12.19 20.53 7.19
N LYS A 41 13.53 20.53 7.08
CA LYS A 41 14.30 21.70 6.63
C LYS A 41 14.17 21.99 5.15
N ILE A 42 14.16 20.97 4.29
CA ILE A 42 13.94 21.13 2.84
C ILE A 42 12.60 21.80 2.57
N TYR A 43 11.56 21.41 3.31
CA TYR A 43 10.22 21.99 3.19
C TYR A 43 9.99 23.21 4.10
N GLU A 44 11.07 23.82 4.60
CA GLU A 44 11.05 25.09 5.33
C GLU A 44 10.17 25.10 6.59
N LEU A 45 10.06 23.95 7.27
CA LEU A 45 9.35 23.84 8.54
C LEU A 45 10.22 24.33 9.71
N ASP A 46 9.60 25.03 10.66
CA ASP A 46 10.24 25.38 11.92
C ASP A 46 10.43 24.14 12.82
N ASN A 47 11.40 24.19 13.74
CA ASN A 47 11.76 23.04 14.59
C ASN A 47 10.58 22.50 15.39
N ARG A 48 9.73 23.38 15.93
CA ARG A 48 8.58 22.96 16.74
C ARG A 48 7.57 22.21 15.88
N THR A 49 7.31 22.69 14.67
CA THR A 49 6.45 22.00 13.71
C THR A 49 7.04 20.67 13.29
N ILE A 50 8.36 20.59 13.04
CA ILE A 50 9.03 19.33 12.71
C ILE A 50 8.82 18.32 13.84
N GLU A 51 9.17 18.67 15.08
CA GLU A 51 9.05 17.76 16.24
C GLU A 51 7.60 17.28 16.43
N GLN A 52 6.62 18.18 16.34
CA GLN A 52 5.20 17.83 16.41
C GLN A 52 4.77 16.88 15.29
N ARG A 53 5.24 17.11 14.06
CA ARG A 53 4.93 16.23 12.92
C ARG A 53 5.59 14.87 13.06
N ILE A 54 6.86 14.83 13.46
CA ILE A 54 7.57 13.57 13.71
C ILE A 54 6.83 12.78 14.78
N GLY A 55 6.44 13.39 15.90
CA GLY A 55 5.69 12.70 16.97
C GLY A 55 4.38 12.10 16.49
N LEU A 56 3.53 12.89 15.82
CA LEU A 56 2.24 12.44 15.29
C LEU A 56 2.40 11.28 14.30
N LEU A 57 3.35 11.40 13.36
CA LEU A 57 3.58 10.38 12.35
C LEU A 57 4.24 9.14 12.97
N ALA A 58 5.10 9.32 13.96
CA ALA A 58 5.72 8.20 14.64
C ALA A 58 4.69 7.33 15.36
N GLU A 59 3.73 7.95 16.03
CA GLU A 59 2.58 7.28 16.65
C GLU A 59 1.67 6.61 15.62
N ALA A 60 1.27 7.34 14.58
CA ALA A 60 0.35 6.81 13.57
C ALA A 60 0.92 5.60 12.81
N PHE A 61 2.23 5.57 12.59
CA PHE A 61 2.93 4.48 11.89
C PHE A 61 3.58 3.46 12.85
N GLU A 62 3.49 3.64 14.16
CA GLU A 62 4.15 2.82 15.20
C GLU A 62 5.67 2.66 14.94
N ILE A 63 6.37 3.78 14.74
CA ILE A 63 7.79 3.82 14.36
C ILE A 63 8.69 4.56 15.37
N GLU A 64 8.18 4.98 16.54
CA GLU A 64 8.95 5.72 17.56
C GLU A 64 10.26 5.02 17.93
N HIS A 65 10.16 3.71 18.17
CA HIS A 65 11.29 2.84 18.51
C HIS A 65 12.29 2.64 17.36
N LEU A 66 11.92 3.03 16.13
CA LEU A 66 12.74 2.86 14.92
C LEU A 66 13.47 4.15 14.53
N LEU A 67 13.04 5.32 15.02
CA LEU A 67 13.55 6.61 14.55
C LEU A 67 15.07 6.75 14.74
N GLN A 68 15.60 6.25 15.85
CA GLN A 68 17.03 6.28 16.18
C GLN A 68 17.83 5.11 15.57
N THR A 69 17.15 4.17 14.90
CA THR A 69 17.79 2.99 14.33
C THR A 69 18.27 3.30 12.91
N PRO A 70 19.54 3.00 12.56
CA PRO A 70 20.03 3.14 11.20
C PRO A 70 19.17 2.36 10.20
N VAL A 71 18.83 2.97 9.07
CA VAL A 71 17.89 2.42 8.08
C VAL A 71 18.28 1.03 7.60
N ARG A 72 19.58 0.75 7.44
CA ARG A 72 20.10 -0.59 7.08
C ARG A 72 19.73 -1.72 8.05
N LYS A 73 19.34 -1.41 9.29
CA LYS A 73 18.95 -2.39 10.31
C LYS A 73 17.43 -2.61 10.35
N LEU A 74 16.65 -1.82 9.62
CA LEU A 74 15.20 -1.95 9.57
C LEU A 74 14.80 -3.10 8.63
N SER A 75 13.76 -3.85 9.01
CA SER A 75 13.10 -4.75 8.06
C SER A 75 12.47 -3.95 6.92
N LEU A 76 12.15 -4.61 5.80
CA LEU A 76 11.53 -3.94 4.66
C LEU A 76 10.22 -3.22 5.05
N GLY A 77 9.37 -3.86 5.85
CA GLY A 77 8.11 -3.26 6.33
C GLY A 77 8.31 -2.12 7.31
N GLN A 78 9.30 -2.22 8.20
CA GLN A 78 9.68 -1.12 9.09
C GLN A 78 10.19 0.08 8.29
N ARG A 79 11.08 -0.16 7.32
CA ARG A 79 11.59 0.88 6.43
C ARG A 79 10.46 1.53 5.65
N MET A 80 9.54 0.74 5.09
CA MET A 80 8.41 1.27 4.34
C MET A 80 7.51 2.18 5.18
N ARG A 81 7.24 1.82 6.44
CA ARG A 81 6.50 2.68 7.37
C ARG A 81 7.21 4.02 7.58
N CYS A 82 8.53 3.99 7.77
CA CYS A 82 9.33 5.21 7.89
C CYS A 82 9.34 6.04 6.59
N GLU A 83 9.39 5.41 5.41
CA GLU A 83 9.35 6.09 4.10
C GLU A 83 8.02 6.82 3.90
N VAL A 84 6.90 6.14 4.15
CA VAL A 84 5.56 6.74 4.05
C VAL A 84 5.41 7.88 5.06
N ALA A 85 5.83 7.68 6.31
CA ALA A 85 5.81 8.74 7.32
C ALA A 85 6.65 9.96 6.89
N ALA A 86 7.88 9.74 6.40
CA ALA A 86 8.74 10.83 5.91
C ALA A 86 8.07 11.63 4.77
N SER A 87 7.39 10.94 3.85
CA SER A 87 6.70 11.57 2.72
C SER A 87 5.49 12.43 3.12
N LEU A 88 4.95 12.23 4.33
CA LEU A 88 3.82 12.97 4.89
C LEU A 88 4.25 14.12 5.80
N LEU A 89 5.54 14.22 6.13
CA LEU A 89 6.07 15.16 7.12
C LEU A 89 5.64 16.60 6.84
N HIS A 90 5.74 17.04 5.58
CA HIS A 90 5.42 18.39 5.10
C HIS A 90 3.93 18.64 4.80
N LYS A 91 3.02 17.76 5.23
CA LYS A 91 1.56 17.86 5.00
C LYS A 91 1.22 18.01 3.51
N PRO A 92 1.64 17.07 2.65
CA PRO A 92 1.31 17.16 1.23
C PRO A 92 -0.21 17.06 1.03
N ARG A 93 -0.69 17.66 -0.05
CA ARG A 93 -2.10 17.53 -0.47
C ARG A 93 -2.36 16.22 -1.21
N LEU A 94 -1.31 15.59 -1.73
CA LEU A 94 -1.35 14.36 -2.50
C LEU A 94 -0.12 13.51 -2.19
N ILE A 95 -0.31 12.23 -1.89
CA ILE A 95 0.76 11.24 -1.80
C ILE A 95 0.73 10.31 -3.01
N LEU A 96 1.89 10.09 -3.61
CA LEU A 96 2.10 9.17 -4.73
C LEU A 96 2.86 7.95 -4.20
N LEU A 97 2.24 6.77 -4.29
CA LEU A 97 2.79 5.53 -3.78
C LEU A 97 3.03 4.59 -4.96
N ASP A 98 4.29 4.26 -5.20
CA ASP A 98 4.68 3.31 -6.24
C ASP A 98 5.02 1.94 -5.65
N GLU A 99 4.08 1.00 -5.80
CA GLU A 99 4.18 -0.38 -5.29
C GLU A 99 4.61 -0.44 -3.80
N PRO A 100 3.96 0.30 -2.88
CA PRO A 100 4.42 0.48 -1.51
C PRO A 100 4.34 -0.82 -0.68
N SER A 101 3.59 -1.81 -1.14
CA SER A 101 3.34 -3.06 -0.41
C SER A 101 4.21 -4.22 -0.92
N ILE A 102 5.01 -4.00 -1.97
CA ILE A 102 5.77 -5.06 -2.63
C ILE A 102 6.82 -5.67 -1.70
N GLY A 103 6.86 -7.00 -1.64
CA GLY A 103 7.79 -7.73 -0.76
C GLY A 103 7.44 -7.67 0.73
N LEU A 104 6.31 -7.07 1.12
CA LEU A 104 5.82 -7.10 2.50
C LEU A 104 4.95 -8.33 2.77
N ASP A 105 5.03 -8.84 3.99
CA ASP A 105 4.10 -9.86 4.48
C ASP A 105 2.68 -9.28 4.67
N VAL A 106 1.70 -10.16 4.83
CA VAL A 106 0.27 -9.80 4.91
C VAL A 106 -0.01 -8.82 6.06
N VAL A 107 0.64 -8.98 7.21
CA VAL A 107 0.42 -8.15 8.39
C VAL A 107 0.99 -6.74 8.16
N ALA A 108 2.19 -6.65 7.60
CA ALA A 108 2.83 -5.39 7.25
C ALA A 108 2.06 -4.64 6.16
N LYS A 109 1.53 -5.35 5.14
CA LYS A 109 0.66 -4.76 4.11
C LYS A 109 -0.59 -4.14 4.75
N GLN A 110 -1.27 -4.88 5.63
CA GLN A 110 -2.49 -4.38 6.27
C GLN A 110 -2.23 -3.11 7.09
N ARG A 111 -1.17 -3.11 7.91
CA ARG A 111 -0.79 -1.94 8.71
C ARG A 111 -0.52 -0.71 7.84
N ILE A 112 0.23 -0.86 6.75
CA ILE A 112 0.47 0.24 5.81
C ILE A 112 -0.85 0.78 5.24
N ARG A 113 -1.77 -0.11 4.84
CA ARG A 113 -3.08 0.29 4.29
C ARG A 113 -3.88 1.09 5.32
N ASP A 114 -3.99 0.57 6.54
CA ASP A 114 -4.76 1.20 7.61
C ASP A 114 -4.21 2.59 7.96
N THR A 115 -2.88 2.74 8.02
CA THR A 115 -2.28 4.04 8.30
C THR A 115 -2.49 5.04 7.15
N ILE A 116 -2.38 4.60 5.89
CA ILE A 116 -2.65 5.48 4.74
C ILE A 116 -4.11 5.95 4.74
N LEU A 117 -5.06 5.05 5.01
CA LEU A 117 -6.49 5.39 5.12
C LEU A 117 -6.73 6.40 6.24
N ARG A 118 -6.15 6.14 7.42
CA ARG A 118 -6.24 7.07 8.56
C ARG A 118 -5.74 8.47 8.19
N MET A 119 -4.63 8.58 7.47
CA MET A 119 -4.10 9.88 7.03
C MET A 119 -4.98 10.53 5.95
N ASN A 120 -5.54 9.74 5.02
CA ASN A 120 -6.52 10.23 4.05
C ASN A 120 -7.74 10.84 4.76
N GLU A 121 -8.25 10.18 5.80
CA GLU A 121 -9.44 10.63 6.53
C GLU A 121 -9.14 11.84 7.44
N GLN A 122 -8.05 11.78 8.20
CA GLN A 122 -7.72 12.81 9.20
C GLN A 122 -7.15 14.09 8.58
N GLU A 123 -6.29 13.96 7.56
CA GLU A 123 -5.58 15.10 6.96
C GLU A 123 -6.09 15.44 5.54
N GLN A 124 -7.08 14.71 5.03
CA GLN A 124 -7.64 14.92 3.68
C GLN A 124 -6.59 14.84 2.57
N VAL A 125 -5.53 14.06 2.80
CA VAL A 125 -4.45 13.84 1.82
C VAL A 125 -4.97 12.96 0.70
N GLY A 126 -4.93 13.43 -0.54
CA GLY A 126 -5.25 12.58 -1.70
C GLY A 126 -4.24 11.45 -1.85
N VAL A 127 -4.68 10.25 -2.23
CA VAL A 127 -3.79 9.10 -2.43
C VAL A 127 -3.85 8.66 -3.89
N LEU A 128 -2.69 8.58 -4.54
CA LEU A 128 -2.52 7.90 -5.82
C LEU A 128 -1.57 6.72 -5.61
N LEU A 129 -2.04 5.53 -5.97
CA LEU A 129 -1.34 4.28 -5.76
C LEU A 129 -1.21 3.53 -7.08
N THR A 130 -0.01 3.05 -7.39
CA THR A 130 0.20 1.97 -8.37
C THR A 130 0.40 0.67 -7.60
N SER A 131 -0.34 -0.36 -8.00
CA SER A 131 -0.23 -1.69 -7.42
C SER A 131 -0.71 -2.73 -8.43
N HIS A 132 -0.07 -3.89 -8.42
CA HIS A 132 -0.53 -5.11 -9.08
C HIS A 132 -1.33 -6.03 -8.13
N ASP A 133 -1.40 -5.69 -6.83
CA ASP A 133 -2.15 -6.42 -5.81
C ASP A 133 -3.59 -5.90 -5.75
N ALA A 134 -4.55 -6.74 -6.15
CA ALA A 134 -5.96 -6.37 -6.12
C ALA A 134 -6.45 -6.01 -4.70
N GLY A 135 -5.88 -6.62 -3.65
CA GLY A 135 -6.23 -6.32 -2.27
C GLY A 135 -5.83 -4.91 -1.85
N ASP A 136 -4.70 -4.38 -2.34
CA ASP A 136 -4.32 -2.98 -2.10
C ASP A 136 -5.32 -2.02 -2.76
N ILE A 137 -5.67 -2.29 -4.03
CA ILE A 137 -6.61 -1.48 -4.80
C ILE A 137 -7.98 -1.48 -4.09
N GLU A 138 -8.44 -2.64 -3.64
CA GLU A 138 -9.70 -2.79 -2.93
C GLU A 138 -9.75 -2.04 -1.60
N ALA A 139 -8.66 -2.09 -0.83
CA ALA A 139 -8.62 -1.48 0.50
C ALA A 139 -8.45 0.04 0.44
N LEU A 140 -7.63 0.55 -0.49
CA LEU A 140 -7.20 1.95 -0.49
C LEU A 140 -7.93 2.85 -1.49
N CYS A 141 -8.40 2.29 -2.61
CA CYS A 141 -8.81 3.10 -3.75
C CYS A 141 -10.34 3.15 -3.90
N LYS A 142 -10.86 4.36 -4.17
CA LYS A 142 -12.28 4.55 -4.57
C LYS A 142 -12.49 4.39 -6.08
N ARG A 143 -11.45 4.68 -6.86
CA ARG A 143 -11.40 4.64 -8.32
C ARG A 143 -10.15 3.89 -8.77
N VAL A 144 -10.23 3.24 -9.91
CA VAL A 144 -9.14 2.49 -10.53
C VAL A 144 -9.03 2.85 -12.00
N ILE A 145 -7.80 2.93 -12.48
CA ILE A 145 -7.46 3.10 -13.89
C ILE A 145 -6.53 1.95 -14.24
N ILE A 146 -6.88 1.15 -15.25
CA ILE A 146 -6.02 0.10 -15.78
C ILE A 146 -5.42 0.61 -17.07
N ILE A 147 -4.10 0.55 -17.14
CA ILE A 147 -3.32 0.98 -18.30
C ILE A 147 -2.66 -0.25 -18.91
N ASN A 148 -2.78 -0.41 -20.23
CA ASN A 148 -2.07 -1.43 -20.99
C ASN A 148 -1.46 -0.78 -22.24
N HIS A 149 -0.18 -1.05 -22.52
CA HIS A 149 0.58 -0.47 -23.65
C HIS A 149 0.39 1.06 -23.82
N GLY A 150 0.38 1.80 -22.71
CA GLY A 150 0.23 3.26 -22.72
C GLY A 150 -1.19 3.77 -22.96
N GLN A 151 -2.19 2.88 -23.03
CA GLN A 151 -3.60 3.23 -23.21
C GLN A 151 -4.43 2.88 -21.97
N ILE A 152 -5.39 3.73 -21.64
CA ILE A 152 -6.37 3.43 -20.60
C ILE A 152 -7.35 2.40 -21.17
N VAL A 153 -7.29 1.17 -20.66
CA VAL A 153 -8.20 0.09 -21.07
C VAL A 153 -9.42 -0.03 -20.15
N TYR A 154 -9.34 0.55 -18.95
CA TYR A 154 -10.46 0.59 -18.01
C TYR A 154 -10.33 1.78 -17.05
N GLN A 155 -11.44 2.44 -16.76
CA GLN A 155 -11.51 3.51 -15.76
C GLN A 155 -12.89 3.54 -15.11
N ASP A 156 -12.98 3.19 -13.82
CA ASP A 156 -14.24 3.23 -13.07
C ASP A 156 -14.00 3.26 -11.54
N ARG A 157 -15.06 3.15 -10.75
CA ARG A 157 -15.01 2.85 -9.32
C ARG A 157 -14.54 1.42 -9.09
N VAL A 158 -13.79 1.22 -8.01
CA VAL A 158 -13.32 -0.13 -7.62
C VAL A 158 -14.49 -1.10 -7.38
N SER A 159 -15.62 -0.60 -6.87
CA SER A 159 -16.85 -1.41 -6.70
C SER A 159 -17.42 -1.96 -8.01
N ALA A 160 -17.22 -1.27 -9.14
CA ALA A 160 -17.62 -1.75 -10.47
C ALA A 160 -16.62 -2.76 -11.05
N LEU A 161 -15.33 -2.58 -10.76
CA LEU A 161 -14.27 -3.53 -11.12
C LEU A 161 -14.53 -4.91 -10.47
N LYS A 162 -14.91 -4.93 -9.18
CA LYS A 162 -15.24 -6.18 -8.46
C LYS A 162 -16.27 -7.04 -9.19
N ARG A 163 -17.30 -6.42 -9.75
CA ARG A 163 -18.39 -7.12 -10.46
C ARG A 163 -17.97 -7.69 -11.81
N SER A 164 -16.91 -7.13 -12.40
CA SER A 164 -16.55 -7.37 -13.80
C SER A 164 -15.28 -8.21 -13.97
N TYR A 165 -14.31 -8.12 -13.05
CA TYR A 165 -12.96 -8.71 -13.22
C TYR A 165 -12.41 -9.47 -12.01
N LEU A 166 -12.96 -9.30 -10.80
CA LEU A 166 -12.51 -10.03 -9.59
C LEU A 166 -13.53 -11.12 -9.20
N THR A 167 -14.04 -11.80 -10.23
CA THR A 167 -15.10 -12.81 -10.07
C THR A 167 -14.57 -14.17 -9.67
N SER A 168 -13.27 -14.32 -9.39
CA SER A 168 -12.70 -15.61 -8.99
C SER A 168 -11.84 -15.50 -7.74
N LYS A 169 -12.11 -16.31 -6.73
CA LYS A 169 -11.25 -16.47 -5.53
C LYS A 169 -10.60 -17.84 -5.52
N GLN A 170 -9.32 -17.89 -5.12
CA GLN A 170 -8.61 -19.15 -4.97
C GLN A 170 -8.40 -19.46 -3.49
N VAL A 171 -8.68 -20.69 -3.08
CA VAL A 171 -8.54 -21.18 -1.71
C VAL A 171 -7.64 -22.41 -1.72
N ASP A 172 -6.63 -22.40 -0.85
CA ASP A 172 -5.77 -23.55 -0.59
C ASP A 172 -6.22 -24.22 0.72
N VAL A 173 -6.66 -25.48 0.63
CA VAL A 173 -7.19 -26.24 1.77
C VAL A 173 -6.27 -27.42 2.05
N ARG A 174 -5.99 -27.66 3.34
CA ARG A 174 -5.29 -28.86 3.82
C ARG A 174 -6.26 -29.74 4.58
N TYR A 175 -6.25 -31.04 4.26
CA TYR A 175 -7.10 -32.04 4.89
C TYR A 175 -6.28 -32.89 5.85
N ALA A 176 -6.89 -33.25 6.98
CA ALA A 176 -6.30 -34.16 7.95
C ALA A 176 -6.22 -35.61 7.42
N GLU A 177 -7.14 -35.97 6.53
CA GLU A 177 -7.24 -37.28 5.90
C GLU A 177 -6.99 -37.19 4.40
N GLN A 178 -6.74 -38.35 3.79
CA GLN A 178 -6.45 -38.42 2.36
C GLN A 178 -7.70 -38.08 1.55
N LEU A 179 -7.57 -37.16 0.60
CA LEU A 179 -8.66 -36.73 -0.26
C LEU A 179 -9.17 -37.92 -1.11
N PRO A 180 -10.50 -38.11 -1.18
CA PRO A 180 -11.10 -39.09 -2.07
C PRO A 180 -10.68 -38.85 -3.53
N PRO A 181 -10.56 -39.91 -4.36
CA PRO A 181 -10.22 -39.77 -5.78
C PRO A 181 -11.22 -38.93 -6.58
N ASP A 182 -12.46 -38.87 -6.13
CA ASP A 182 -13.61 -38.18 -6.71
C ASP A 182 -13.96 -36.87 -5.97
N PHE A 183 -13.02 -36.32 -5.19
CA PHE A 183 -13.22 -35.10 -4.43
C PHE A 183 -13.73 -33.97 -5.34
N GLN A 184 -14.91 -33.45 -5.04
CA GLN A 184 -15.52 -32.28 -5.67
C GLN A 184 -16.10 -31.34 -4.62
N VAL A 185 -16.01 -30.05 -4.89
CA VAL A 185 -16.68 -29.02 -4.10
C VAL A 185 -17.66 -28.30 -5.01
N ALA A 186 -18.93 -28.31 -4.64
CA ALA A 186 -19.98 -27.65 -5.40
C ALA A 186 -19.66 -26.16 -5.58
N GLY A 187 -19.75 -25.68 -6.83
CA GLY A 187 -19.44 -24.28 -7.16
C GLY A 187 -17.95 -23.93 -7.14
N ALA A 188 -17.05 -24.94 -7.12
CA ALA A 188 -15.61 -24.76 -7.18
C ALA A 188 -14.99 -25.52 -8.37
N GLU A 189 -14.07 -24.87 -9.08
CA GLU A 189 -13.15 -25.48 -10.02
C GLU A 189 -11.92 -26.00 -9.25
N ILE A 190 -11.56 -27.28 -9.41
CA ILE A 190 -10.35 -27.83 -8.79
C ILE A 190 -9.16 -27.53 -9.70
N LEU A 191 -8.23 -26.69 -9.22
CA LEU A 191 -7.01 -26.36 -9.96
C LEU A 191 -5.90 -27.38 -9.71
N LYS A 192 -5.84 -27.95 -8.50
CA LYS A 192 -4.86 -28.97 -8.12
C LYS A 192 -5.39 -29.79 -6.95
N ALA A 193 -5.30 -31.11 -7.02
CA ALA A 193 -5.58 -32.00 -5.90
C ALA A 193 -4.36 -32.89 -5.65
N GLY A 194 -3.89 -32.93 -4.40
CA GLY A 194 -2.89 -33.87 -3.90
C GLY A 194 -3.49 -34.72 -2.77
N ALA A 195 -2.70 -35.64 -2.21
CA ALA A 195 -3.21 -36.58 -1.20
C ALA A 195 -3.85 -35.89 0.02
N TYR A 196 -3.31 -34.77 0.50
CA TYR A 196 -3.79 -34.10 1.73
C TYR A 196 -4.13 -32.61 1.51
N GLY A 197 -4.32 -32.18 0.27
CA GLY A 197 -4.59 -30.78 0.00
C GLY A 197 -5.09 -30.53 -1.40
N ALA A 198 -5.95 -29.52 -1.51
CA ALA A 198 -6.53 -29.10 -2.76
C ALA A 198 -6.45 -27.58 -2.90
N LYS A 199 -6.21 -27.14 -4.14
CA LYS A 199 -6.32 -25.75 -4.58
C LYS A 199 -7.60 -25.62 -5.37
N LEU A 200 -8.53 -24.82 -4.85
CA LEU A 200 -9.86 -24.61 -5.40
C LEU A 200 -9.99 -23.18 -5.92
N ARG A 201 -10.72 -22.98 -7.01
CA ARG A 201 -11.13 -21.67 -7.51
C ARG A 201 -12.66 -21.59 -7.49
N PHE A 202 -13.19 -20.56 -6.85
CA PHE A 202 -14.63 -20.29 -6.79
C PHE A 202 -14.94 -19.09 -7.67
N ASP A 203 -16.02 -19.16 -8.46
CA ASP A 203 -16.59 -17.98 -9.09
C ASP A 203 -17.47 -17.26 -8.06
N THR A 204 -17.08 -16.04 -7.68
CA THR A 204 -17.76 -15.24 -6.66
C THR A 204 -19.11 -14.70 -7.11
N ARG A 205 -19.49 -14.88 -8.39
CA ARG A 205 -20.84 -14.58 -8.90
C ARG A 205 -21.83 -15.71 -8.62
N THR A 206 -21.35 -16.96 -8.54
CA THR A 206 -22.19 -18.14 -8.32
C THR A 206 -22.11 -18.65 -6.89
N THR A 207 -20.98 -18.42 -6.23
CA THR A 207 -20.71 -18.86 -4.85
C THR A 207 -20.26 -17.64 -4.04
N PRO A 208 -21.19 -16.82 -3.50
CA PRO A 208 -20.84 -15.68 -2.68
C PRO A 208 -20.11 -16.16 -1.40
N VAL A 209 -18.93 -15.60 -1.14
CA VAL A 209 -18.21 -15.83 0.11
C VAL A 209 -18.81 -14.90 1.14
N GLU A 210 -19.78 -15.38 1.92
CA GLU A 210 -20.21 -14.67 3.12
C GLU A 210 -19.02 -14.56 4.08
N SER A 211 -18.79 -13.34 4.55
CA SER A 211 -17.69 -12.94 5.44
C SER A 211 -18.11 -13.11 6.90
#